data_AF-A0A844W225-F1
#
_entry.id   AF-A0A844W225-F1
#
_cell.length_a   1.000
_cell.length_b   1.000
_cell.length_c   1.000
_cell.angle_alpha   90.00
_cell.angle_beta   90.00
_cell.angle_gamma   90.00
#
_symmetry.space_group_name_H-M   'P 1'
#
loop_
_entity.id
_entity.type
_entity.pdbx_description
1 polymer ?
#
loop_
_entity_poly.entity_id
_entity_poly.type
_entity_poly.pdbx_seq_one_letter_code
_entity_poly.pdbx_strand_id
1 'polypeptide(L)'
;MSYEMTPALSEGVPVSTPGFSAEIPSSVVKSAARTIQILEFFDHIRRDVSISEIANALHYPQSSTSALLRSMVAMGYLQHNRVARTYRLTRRTGLLGAWVDPSLVRQGAIVNLAHGLARDTEETVILARLNDMSVQTIYVAEGGVRPASASVGSQHPVARSAAGMALLAMYEDRQIRRILTRLNSERPRGETAIDVADYMERLSDGRRHGAFAGPGSAPDMGAVAAQLRHDSAGDMLVIAVEGPEQRIMPRADALAKLIRAGLAQLAG
;
A
#
# COMPACT_ATOMS: atom_id res chain seq x y z
N MET A 1 11.97 13.59 56.73
CA MET A 1 12.57 13.65 55.38
C MET A 1 11.50 13.22 54.40
N SER A 2 10.76 14.18 53.86
CA SER A 2 9.66 13.96 52.92
C SER A 2 10.25 13.88 51.51
N TYR A 3 9.97 12.81 50.78
CA TYR A 3 10.31 12.69 49.36
C TYR A 3 9.02 12.85 48.56
N GLU A 4 8.79 14.04 48.04
CA GLU A 4 7.74 14.31 47.05
C GLU A 4 8.16 13.64 45.73
N MET A 5 7.32 12.72 45.24
CA MET A 5 7.48 12.10 43.94
C MET A 5 6.48 12.73 42.98
N THR A 6 6.91 13.78 42.30
CA THR A 6 6.17 14.41 41.20
C THR A 6 6.19 13.46 40.00
N PRO A 7 5.04 13.02 39.44
CA PRO A 7 5.06 12.28 38.20
C PRO A 7 5.34 13.25 37.05
N ALA A 8 6.46 13.06 36.37
CA ALA A 8 6.75 13.73 35.11
C ALA A 8 5.68 13.34 34.09
N LEU A 9 4.93 14.33 33.61
CA LEU A 9 4.10 14.23 32.41
C LEU A 9 5.04 13.83 31.27
N SER A 10 4.89 12.62 30.72
CA SER A 10 5.61 12.26 29.50
C SER A 10 5.05 13.14 28.38
N GLU A 11 5.83 14.13 27.96
CA GLU A 11 5.59 14.87 26.73
C GLU A 11 5.47 13.84 25.60
N GLY A 12 4.29 13.76 25.00
CA GLY A 12 4.01 12.84 23.92
C GLY A 12 4.95 13.13 22.76
N VAL A 13 5.79 12.16 22.43
CA VAL A 13 6.56 12.16 21.18
C VAL A 13 5.57 12.38 20.04
N PRO A 14 5.76 13.39 19.17
CA PRO A 14 4.89 13.58 18.02
C PRO A 14 4.98 12.32 17.16
N VAL A 15 3.87 11.58 17.09
CA VAL A 15 3.72 10.45 16.17
C VAL A 15 3.79 11.06 14.78
N SER A 16 4.93 10.91 14.10
CA SER A 16 5.08 11.26 12.69
C SER A 16 4.02 10.50 11.92
N THR A 17 3.09 11.20 11.27
CA THR A 17 1.98 10.63 10.51
C THR A 17 2.48 10.07 9.17
N PRO A 18 2.59 8.75 8.97
CA PRO A 18 3.06 8.22 7.70
C PRO A 18 1.85 8.03 6.78
N GLY A 19 1.89 8.63 5.60
CA GLY A 19 1.17 8.14 4.42
C GLY A 19 -0.35 8.37 4.34
N PHE A 20 -0.99 9.04 5.31
CA PHE A 20 -2.38 9.48 5.12
C PHE A 20 -2.40 10.68 4.17
N SER A 21 -2.88 10.50 2.94
CA SER A 21 -3.15 11.63 2.04
C SER A 21 -4.11 12.59 2.74
N ALA A 22 -3.62 13.79 3.07
CA ALA A 22 -4.36 14.79 3.83
C ALA A 22 -5.60 15.33 3.07
N GLU A 23 -5.62 15.19 1.74
CA GLU A 23 -6.72 15.66 0.91
C GLU A 23 -7.62 14.52 0.45
N ILE A 24 -8.86 14.52 0.97
CA ILE A 24 -9.94 13.70 0.45
C ILE A 24 -10.36 14.32 -0.90
N PRO A 25 -10.31 13.59 -2.03
CA PRO A 25 -10.71 14.12 -3.34
C PRO A 25 -12.14 14.67 -3.29
N SER A 26 -12.41 15.73 -4.05
CA SER A 26 -13.73 16.39 -4.06
C SER A 26 -14.87 15.46 -4.50
N SER A 27 -14.56 14.41 -5.28
CA SER A 27 -15.48 13.37 -5.71
C SER A 27 -15.86 12.36 -4.61
N VAL A 28 -15.15 12.34 -3.47
CA VAL A 28 -15.35 11.36 -2.40
C VAL A 28 -16.20 11.95 -1.27
N VAL A 29 -17.21 11.19 -0.82
CA VAL A 29 -18.07 11.57 0.30
C VAL A 29 -17.22 11.65 1.59
N LYS A 30 -17.08 12.86 2.14
CA LYS A 30 -16.18 13.15 3.27
C LYS A 30 -16.38 12.23 4.48
N SER A 31 -17.63 11.94 4.87
CA SER A 31 -17.91 11.09 6.03
C SER A 31 -17.46 9.63 5.81
N ALA A 32 -17.62 9.11 4.59
CA ALA A 32 -17.14 7.77 4.23
C ALA A 32 -15.61 7.72 4.29
N ALA A 33 -14.93 8.66 3.63
CA ALA A 33 -13.47 8.75 3.63
C ALA A 33 -12.89 8.84 5.05
N ARG A 34 -13.41 9.77 5.88
CA ARG A 34 -12.94 9.94 7.26
C ARG A 34 -13.15 8.69 8.11
N THR A 35 -14.23 7.94 7.90
CA THR A 35 -14.49 6.69 8.62
C THR A 35 -13.43 5.64 8.27
N ILE A 36 -13.08 5.50 6.99
CA ILE A 36 -12.03 4.57 6.52
C ILE A 36 -10.67 5.02 7.05
N GLN A 37 -10.33 6.30 6.95
CA GLN A 37 -9.06 6.84 7.45
C GLN A 37 -8.88 6.64 8.96
N ILE A 38 -9.97 6.68 9.75
CA ILE A 38 -9.93 6.33 11.18
C ILE A 38 -9.59 4.84 11.37
N LEU A 39 -10.17 3.93 10.58
CA LEU A 39 -9.86 2.49 10.65
C LEU A 39 -8.38 2.22 10.29
N GLU A 40 -7.90 2.85 9.22
CA GLU A 40 -6.49 2.76 8.79
C GLU A 40 -5.54 3.36 9.84
N PHE A 41 -5.93 4.46 10.49
CA PHE A 41 -5.19 5.02 11.62
C PHE A 41 -5.01 3.98 12.72
N PHE A 42 -6.08 3.30 13.14
CA PHE A 42 -5.98 2.22 14.13
C PHE A 42 -5.07 1.07 13.71
N ASP A 43 -5.11 0.63 12.45
CA ASP A 43 -4.19 -0.43 11.96
C ASP A 43 -2.73 0.03 11.97
N HIS A 44 -2.49 1.32 11.72
CA HIS A 44 -1.16 1.92 11.78
C HIS A 44 -0.61 1.96 13.21
N ILE A 45 -1.37 2.52 14.17
CA ILE A 45 -0.89 2.73 15.55
C ILE A 45 -0.93 1.47 16.43
N ARG A 46 -1.79 0.50 16.09
CA ARG A 46 -1.98 -0.78 16.79
C ARG A 46 -2.17 -0.69 18.31
N ARG A 47 -2.85 0.35 18.78
CA ARG A 47 -3.17 0.55 20.21
C ARG A 47 -4.48 1.31 20.40
N ASP A 48 -4.88 1.44 21.65
CA ASP A 48 -6.00 2.27 22.05
C ASP A 48 -5.64 3.75 21.91
N VAL A 49 -6.60 4.56 21.47
CA VAL A 49 -6.40 6.01 21.26
C VAL A 49 -7.55 6.86 21.72
N SER A 50 -7.22 8.04 22.23
CA SER A 50 -8.18 9.08 22.56
C SER A 50 -8.71 9.80 21.30
N ILE A 51 -9.84 10.49 21.46
CA ILE A 51 -10.41 11.34 20.39
C ILE A 51 -9.41 12.41 19.96
N SER A 52 -8.69 13.02 20.91
CA SER A 52 -7.76 14.11 20.65
C SER A 52 -6.57 13.63 19.81
N GLU A 53 -6.02 12.45 20.09
CA GLU A 53 -4.97 11.86 19.26
C GLU A 53 -5.43 11.63 17.82
N ILE A 54 -6.63 11.07 17.63
CA ILE A 54 -7.19 10.83 16.29
C ILE A 54 -7.44 12.16 15.55
N ALA A 55 -8.07 13.12 16.23
CA ALA A 55 -8.40 14.42 15.64
C ALA A 55 -7.15 15.20 15.23
N ASN A 56 -6.11 15.17 16.06
CA ASN A 56 -4.84 15.83 15.78
C ASN A 56 -4.08 15.14 14.64
N ALA A 57 -3.97 13.81 14.69
CA ALA A 57 -3.24 13.05 13.67
C ALA A 57 -3.89 13.14 12.28
N LEU A 58 -5.23 13.14 12.22
CA LEU A 58 -5.95 13.20 10.95
C LEU A 58 -6.38 14.63 10.55
N HIS A 59 -6.01 15.64 11.34
CA HIS A 59 -6.40 17.04 11.13
C HIS A 59 -7.92 17.24 10.98
N TYR A 60 -8.72 16.53 11.78
CA TYR A 60 -10.17 16.65 11.77
C TYR A 60 -10.69 17.51 12.92
N PRO A 61 -11.78 18.28 12.71
CA PRO A 61 -12.46 18.95 13.79
C PRO A 61 -12.95 17.95 14.85
N GLN A 62 -12.62 18.20 16.12
CA GLN A 62 -12.90 17.29 17.24
C GLN A 62 -14.39 16.90 17.35
N SER A 63 -15.31 17.84 17.08
CA SER A 63 -16.76 17.58 17.08
C SER A 63 -17.16 16.54 16.03
N SER A 64 -16.60 16.62 14.83
CA SER A 64 -16.84 15.67 13.74
C SER A 64 -16.21 14.31 14.02
N THR A 65 -14.99 14.27 14.57
CA THR A 65 -14.33 13.04 15.00
C THR A 65 -15.16 12.33 16.07
N SER A 66 -15.65 13.07 17.08
CA SER A 66 -16.52 12.53 18.12
C SER A 66 -17.82 11.94 17.56
N ALA A 67 -18.45 12.59 16.58
CA ALA A 67 -19.65 12.07 15.92
C ALA A 67 -19.35 10.75 15.17
N LEU A 68 -18.26 10.69 14.40
CA LEU A 68 -17.85 9.47 13.68
C LEU A 68 -17.57 8.32 14.65
N LEU A 69 -16.75 8.56 15.69
CA LEU A 69 -16.40 7.53 16.67
C LEU A 69 -17.63 7.00 17.41
N ARG A 70 -18.58 7.87 17.80
CA ARG A 70 -19.85 7.43 18.40
C ARG A 70 -20.66 6.54 17.46
N SER A 71 -20.76 6.89 16.18
CA SER A 71 -21.43 6.05 15.19
C SER A 71 -20.74 4.70 15.04
N MET A 72 -19.41 4.67 14.96
CA MET A 72 -18.64 3.42 14.86
C MET A 72 -18.76 2.54 16.11
N VAL A 73 -18.89 3.14 17.31
CA VAL A 73 -19.21 2.41 18.55
C VAL A 73 -20.62 1.83 18.49
N ALA A 74 -21.62 2.62 18.06
CA ALA A 74 -23.00 2.15 17.93
C ALA A 74 -23.14 0.99 16.91
N MET A 75 -22.34 1.00 15.85
CA MET A 75 -22.25 -0.07 14.85
C MET A 75 -21.41 -1.28 15.31
N GLY A 76 -20.75 -1.20 16.47
CA GLY A 76 -19.95 -2.28 17.03
C GLY A 76 -18.58 -2.47 16.39
N TYR A 77 -18.08 -1.51 15.60
CA TYR A 77 -16.71 -1.55 15.04
C TYR A 77 -15.66 -0.98 15.98
N LEU A 78 -16.07 -0.09 16.90
CA LEU A 78 -15.24 0.41 17.98
C LEU A 78 -15.82 0.07 19.34
N GLN A 79 -14.95 -0.06 20.33
CA GLN A 79 -15.30 -0.05 21.75
C GLN A 79 -14.75 1.22 22.38
N HIS A 80 -15.54 1.89 23.22
CA HIS A 80 -15.10 3.07 23.98
C HIS A 80 -14.87 2.68 25.44
N ASN A 81 -13.63 2.83 25.90
CA ASN A 81 -13.26 2.73 27.31
C ASN A 81 -13.53 4.08 27.99
N ARG A 82 -14.58 4.16 28.82
CA ARG A 82 -14.98 5.41 29.49
C ARG A 82 -13.98 5.90 30.54
N VAL A 83 -13.23 5.00 31.18
CA VAL A 83 -12.26 5.34 32.23
C VAL A 83 -11.00 5.92 31.60
N ALA A 84 -10.43 5.20 30.64
CA ALA A 84 -9.23 5.65 29.93
C ALA A 84 -9.53 6.74 28.87
N ARG A 85 -10.82 6.94 28.52
CA ARG A 85 -11.29 7.86 27.46
C ARG A 85 -10.68 7.52 26.09
N THR A 86 -10.46 6.23 25.84
CA THR A 86 -9.85 5.70 24.63
C THR A 86 -10.83 4.82 23.85
N TYR A 87 -10.54 4.66 22.56
CA TYR A 87 -11.25 3.83 21.62
C TYR A 87 -10.34 2.70 21.15
N ARG A 88 -10.93 1.55 20.81
CA ARG A 88 -10.24 0.37 20.24
C ARG A 88 -11.09 -0.26 19.14
N LEU A 89 -10.46 -0.79 18.09
CA LEU A 89 -11.13 -1.67 17.13
C LEU A 89 -11.67 -2.93 17.81
N THR A 90 -12.89 -3.34 17.47
CA THR A 90 -13.42 -4.62 17.92
C THR A 90 -12.98 -5.74 16.98
N ARG A 91 -13.14 -7.00 17.41
CA ARG A 91 -12.90 -8.17 16.53
C ARG A 91 -13.75 -8.17 15.26
N ARG A 92 -14.87 -7.44 15.23
CA ARG A 92 -15.75 -7.33 14.07
C ARG A 92 -15.03 -6.77 12.84
N THR A 93 -14.08 -5.86 13.03
CA THR A 93 -13.33 -5.27 11.90
C THR A 93 -12.46 -6.31 11.20
N GLY A 94 -11.77 -7.17 11.96
CA GLY A 94 -10.95 -8.25 11.39
C GLY A 94 -11.76 -9.30 10.62
N LEU A 95 -13.01 -9.53 11.03
CA LEU A 95 -13.91 -10.48 10.34
C LEU A 95 -14.39 -9.99 8.96
N LEU A 96 -14.28 -8.69 8.66
CA LEU A 96 -14.76 -8.13 7.38
C LEU A 96 -13.96 -8.62 6.17
N GLY A 97 -12.66 -8.86 6.32
CA GLY A 97 -11.77 -9.20 5.20
C GLY A 97 -11.42 -10.68 5.10
N ALA A 98 -11.70 -11.48 6.15
CA ALA A 98 -11.23 -12.86 6.23
C ALA A 98 -11.79 -13.80 5.14
N TRP A 99 -12.94 -13.45 4.55
CA TRP A 99 -13.56 -14.22 3.47
C TRP A 99 -13.07 -13.83 2.06
N VAL A 100 -12.42 -12.67 1.91
CA VAL A 100 -12.03 -12.12 0.61
C VAL A 100 -10.84 -12.88 0.04
N ASP A 101 -9.75 -12.97 0.81
CA ASP A 101 -8.59 -13.79 0.48
C ASP A 101 -7.85 -14.16 1.78
N PRO A 102 -7.98 -15.42 2.27
CA PRO A 102 -7.28 -15.89 3.45
C PRO A 102 -5.74 -15.75 3.36
N SER A 103 -5.17 -15.74 2.16
CA SER A 103 -3.71 -15.63 1.93
C SER A 103 -3.17 -14.20 2.09
N LEU A 104 -4.05 -13.20 1.99
CA LEU A 104 -3.78 -11.79 2.27
C LEU A 104 -4.14 -11.37 3.71
N VAL A 105 -4.68 -12.29 4.52
CA VAL A 105 -4.86 -12.08 5.96
C VAL A 105 -3.47 -11.93 6.62
N ARG A 106 -3.40 -11.17 7.72
CA ARG A 106 -2.16 -11.06 8.51
C ARG A 106 -1.73 -12.49 8.94
N GLN A 107 -0.53 -12.92 8.53
CA GLN A 107 0.05 -14.28 8.60
C GLN A 107 -0.22 -15.23 7.42
N GLY A 108 -0.95 -14.77 6.39
CA GLY A 108 -1.12 -15.49 5.15
C GLY A 108 0.17 -15.57 4.33
N ALA A 109 0.22 -16.54 3.41
CA ALA A 109 1.45 -16.90 2.72
C ALA A 109 2.04 -15.76 1.89
N ILE A 110 1.19 -14.93 1.24
CA ILE A 110 1.63 -13.77 0.45
C ILE A 110 2.23 -12.68 1.36
N VAL A 111 1.59 -12.40 2.50
CA VAL A 111 2.10 -11.41 3.47
C VAL A 111 3.43 -11.87 4.07
N ASN A 112 3.58 -13.17 4.36
CA ASN A 112 4.83 -13.74 4.86
C ASN A 112 5.94 -13.66 3.79
N LEU A 113 5.61 -13.92 2.52
CA LEU A 113 6.54 -13.74 1.41
C LEU A 113 7.01 -12.28 1.31
N ALA A 114 6.09 -11.31 1.38
CA ALA A 114 6.42 -9.90 1.31
C ALA A 114 7.39 -9.49 2.44
N HIS A 115 7.14 -9.94 3.67
CA HIS A 115 8.05 -9.71 4.79
C HIS A 115 9.40 -10.41 4.64
N GLY A 116 9.41 -11.63 4.11
CA GLY A 116 10.64 -12.37 3.82
C GLY A 116 11.52 -11.63 2.82
N LEU A 117 10.94 -11.25 1.67
CA LEU A 117 11.63 -10.46 0.65
C LEU A 117 12.12 -9.12 1.20
N ALA A 118 11.30 -8.40 1.97
CA ALA A 118 11.68 -7.13 2.56
C ALA A 118 12.92 -7.29 3.46
N ARG A 119 12.89 -8.27 4.37
CA ARG A 119 14.02 -8.56 5.26
C ARG A 119 15.27 -9.00 4.50
N ASP A 120 15.12 -9.87 3.50
CA ASP A 120 16.26 -10.47 2.80
C ASP A 120 16.89 -9.51 1.78
N THR A 121 16.15 -8.49 1.34
CA THR A 121 16.63 -7.48 0.37
C THR A 121 17.04 -6.17 1.01
N GLU A 122 16.55 -5.90 2.24
CA GLU A 122 16.60 -4.62 2.95
C GLU A 122 15.86 -3.48 2.21
N GLU A 123 14.95 -3.84 1.30
CA GLU A 123 14.18 -2.89 0.50
C GLU A 123 12.68 -2.96 0.83
N THR A 124 11.92 -1.99 0.33
CA THR A 124 10.46 -1.97 0.57
C THR A 124 9.79 -2.97 -0.37
N VAL A 125 8.85 -3.77 0.13
CA VAL A 125 8.06 -4.66 -0.71
C VAL A 125 6.61 -4.20 -0.70
N ILE A 126 6.05 -4.01 -1.89
CA ILE A 126 4.64 -3.65 -2.05
C ILE A 126 3.86 -4.80 -2.66
N LEU A 127 2.60 -4.94 -2.23
CA LEU A 127 1.58 -5.63 -3.01
C LEU A 127 0.70 -4.57 -3.64
N ALA A 128 0.42 -4.72 -4.92
CA ALA A 128 -0.39 -3.77 -5.66
C ALA A 128 -1.39 -4.46 -6.58
N ARG A 129 -2.47 -3.74 -6.87
CA ARG A 129 -3.51 -4.14 -7.81
C ARG A 129 -3.68 -3.10 -8.90
N LEU A 130 -4.35 -3.49 -9.97
CA LEU A 130 -4.92 -2.51 -10.89
C LEU A 130 -6.17 -1.86 -10.26
N ASN A 131 -6.23 -0.53 -10.28
CA ASN A 131 -7.41 0.25 -9.96
C ASN A 131 -7.66 1.24 -11.11
N ASP A 132 -8.62 0.91 -11.98
CA ASP A 132 -8.84 1.60 -13.27
C ASP A 132 -7.53 1.69 -14.07
N MET A 133 -6.99 2.90 -14.28
CA MET A 133 -5.75 3.15 -15.04
C MET A 133 -4.53 3.44 -14.15
N SER A 134 -4.62 3.09 -12.87
CA SER A 134 -3.57 3.30 -11.87
C SER A 134 -3.14 1.98 -11.22
N VAL A 135 -1.87 1.91 -10.86
CA VAL A 135 -1.38 0.93 -9.88
C VAL A 135 -1.77 1.44 -8.50
N GLN A 136 -2.47 0.63 -7.71
CA GLN A 136 -2.80 0.95 -6.33
C GLN A 136 -2.08 0.01 -5.37
N THR A 137 -1.30 0.58 -4.46
CA THR A 137 -0.66 -0.17 -3.37
C THR A 137 -1.72 -0.63 -2.37
N ILE A 138 -1.80 -1.92 -2.10
CA ILE A 138 -2.73 -2.50 -1.12
C ILE A 138 -2.02 -2.97 0.15
N TYR A 139 -0.70 -3.17 0.09
CA TYR A 139 0.10 -3.61 1.22
C TYR A 139 1.56 -3.17 1.08
N VAL A 140 2.22 -2.94 2.22
CA VAL A 140 3.63 -2.57 2.31
C VAL A 140 4.31 -3.38 3.41
N ALA A 141 5.37 -4.09 3.07
CA ALA A 141 6.32 -4.68 4.01
C ALA A 141 7.64 -3.89 3.98
N GLU A 142 8.10 -3.48 5.15
CA GLU A 142 9.27 -2.61 5.30
C GLU A 142 10.52 -3.47 5.57
N GLY A 143 11.55 -3.33 4.71
CA GLY A 143 12.86 -3.98 4.85
C GLY A 143 13.99 -3.01 5.27
N GLY A 144 13.73 -1.71 5.21
CA GLY A 144 14.69 -0.64 5.44
C GLY A 144 14.01 0.71 5.61
N VAL A 145 14.67 1.82 5.24
CA VAL A 145 14.05 3.16 5.31
C VAL A 145 12.92 3.25 4.29
N ARG A 146 11.70 3.41 4.80
CA ARG A 146 10.49 3.51 3.98
C ARG A 146 10.44 4.83 3.19
N PRO A 147 10.34 4.78 1.85
CA PRO A 147 9.98 5.94 1.05
C PRO A 147 8.55 6.39 1.38
N ALA A 148 8.32 7.69 1.53
CA ALA A 148 6.97 8.21 1.79
C ALA A 148 5.95 7.85 0.69
N SER A 149 6.41 7.58 -0.54
CA SER A 149 5.58 7.18 -1.69
C SER A 149 5.01 5.78 -1.60
N ALA A 150 5.65 4.88 -0.85
CA ALA A 150 5.19 3.52 -0.61
C ALA A 150 4.21 3.51 0.59
N SER A 151 3.00 4.03 0.38
CA SER A 151 1.90 3.95 1.35
C SER A 151 0.74 3.13 0.83
N VAL A 152 0.07 2.41 1.74
CA VAL A 152 -1.18 1.72 1.41
C VAL A 152 -2.18 2.75 0.92
N GLY A 153 -2.85 2.44 -0.19
CA GLY A 153 -3.78 3.31 -0.88
C GLY A 153 -3.14 4.26 -1.90
N SER A 154 -1.81 4.43 -1.91
CA SER A 154 -1.13 5.29 -2.89
C SER A 154 -1.35 4.78 -4.32
N GLN A 155 -1.41 5.73 -5.26
CA GLN A 155 -1.65 5.45 -6.67
C GLN A 155 -0.62 6.13 -7.56
N HIS A 156 -0.24 5.44 -8.64
CA HIS A 156 0.59 6.00 -9.70
C HIS A 156 0.18 5.44 -11.07
N PRO A 157 0.51 6.12 -12.19
CA PRO A 157 0.08 5.70 -13.52
C PRO A 157 0.52 4.27 -13.90
N VAL A 158 -0.40 3.47 -14.44
CA VAL A 158 -0.16 2.05 -14.74
C VAL A 158 0.95 1.80 -15.76
N ALA A 159 1.20 2.71 -16.70
CA ALA A 159 2.21 2.49 -17.74
C ALA A 159 3.60 3.02 -17.38
N ARG A 160 3.83 3.44 -16.12
CA ARG A 160 5.06 4.16 -15.72
C ARG A 160 5.87 3.50 -14.62
N SER A 161 5.56 2.26 -14.25
CA SER A 161 6.32 1.53 -13.22
C SER A 161 6.49 0.06 -13.56
N ALA A 162 7.43 -0.60 -12.88
CA ALA A 162 7.63 -2.04 -12.98
C ALA A 162 6.39 -2.84 -12.54
N ALA A 163 5.75 -2.42 -11.44
CA ALA A 163 4.48 -2.99 -10.98
C ALA A 163 3.39 -2.84 -12.05
N GLY A 164 3.32 -1.68 -12.69
CA GLY A 164 2.41 -1.39 -13.78
C GLY A 164 2.66 -2.23 -15.03
N MET A 165 3.92 -2.42 -15.42
CA MET A 165 4.30 -3.36 -16.49
C MET A 165 3.84 -4.79 -16.16
N ALA A 166 4.07 -5.26 -14.93
CA ALA A 166 3.68 -6.59 -14.49
C ALA A 166 2.15 -6.79 -14.53
N LEU A 167 1.37 -5.77 -14.14
CA LEU A 167 -0.10 -5.76 -14.25
C LEU A 167 -0.54 -5.77 -15.73
N LEU A 168 0.00 -4.88 -16.57
CA LEU A 168 -0.37 -4.81 -17.98
C LEU A 168 -0.02 -6.08 -18.74
N ALA A 169 1.07 -6.77 -18.37
CA ALA A 169 1.48 -8.02 -18.98
C ALA A 169 0.47 -9.17 -18.81
N MET A 170 -0.54 -9.03 -17.93
CA MET A 170 -1.66 -9.98 -17.79
C MET A 170 -2.74 -9.82 -18.87
N TYR A 171 -2.73 -8.71 -19.61
CA TYR A 171 -3.63 -8.49 -20.75
C TYR A 171 -3.04 -9.01 -22.07
N GLU A 172 -3.90 -9.13 -23.09
CA GLU A 172 -3.46 -9.39 -24.46
C GLU A 172 -2.78 -8.17 -25.08
N ASP A 173 -1.82 -8.40 -25.95
CA ASP A 173 -1.03 -7.34 -26.62
C ASP A 173 -1.90 -6.29 -27.32
N ARG A 174 -3.02 -6.69 -27.91
CA ARG A 174 -3.97 -5.76 -28.55
C ARG A 174 -4.60 -4.80 -27.54
N GLN A 175 -4.94 -5.30 -26.35
CA GLN A 175 -5.53 -4.49 -25.28
C GLN A 175 -4.48 -3.53 -24.71
N ILE A 176 -3.26 -4.02 -24.49
CA ILE A 176 -2.14 -3.20 -24.00
C ILE A 176 -1.85 -2.06 -24.97
N ARG A 177 -1.72 -2.35 -26.28
CA ARG A 177 -1.50 -1.30 -27.28
C ARG A 177 -2.60 -0.22 -27.25
N ARG A 178 -3.87 -0.62 -27.13
CA ARG A 178 -4.98 0.34 -26.99
C ARG A 178 -4.85 1.20 -25.73
N ILE A 179 -4.48 0.60 -24.61
CA ILE A 179 -4.23 1.30 -23.35
C ILE A 179 -3.12 2.34 -23.53
N LEU A 180 -1.97 1.93 -24.06
CA LEU A 180 -0.82 2.82 -24.24
C LEU A 180 -1.12 3.96 -25.23
N THR A 181 -1.83 3.69 -26.33
CA THR A 181 -2.26 4.73 -27.29
C THR A 181 -3.19 5.74 -26.63
N ARG A 182 -4.14 5.29 -25.81
CA ARG A 182 -5.04 6.17 -25.06
C ARG A 182 -4.27 7.03 -24.08
N LEU A 183 -3.38 6.44 -23.27
CA LEU A 183 -2.55 7.17 -22.31
C LEU A 183 -1.69 8.23 -23.00
N ASN A 184 -1.11 7.92 -24.16
CA ASN A 184 -0.34 8.89 -24.94
C ASN A 184 -1.18 10.05 -25.48
N SER A 185 -2.46 9.81 -25.77
CA SER A 185 -3.40 10.81 -26.28
C SER A 185 -3.94 11.71 -25.15
N GLU A 186 -4.11 11.16 -23.95
CA GLU A 186 -4.62 11.85 -22.76
C GLU A 186 -3.50 12.47 -21.89
N ARG A 187 -2.23 12.29 -22.24
CA ARG A 187 -1.09 12.75 -21.44
C ARG A 187 -1.08 14.28 -21.22
N PRO A 188 -0.73 14.76 -20.02
CA PRO A 188 -0.47 16.18 -19.77
C PRO A 188 0.63 16.75 -20.68
N ARG A 189 0.56 18.05 -20.97
CA ARG A 189 1.64 18.75 -21.69
C ARG A 189 2.93 18.68 -20.88
N GLY A 190 4.04 18.35 -21.54
CA GLY A 190 5.36 18.21 -20.93
C GLY A 190 5.67 16.81 -20.40
N GLU A 191 4.69 15.91 -20.34
CA GLU A 191 4.93 14.52 -19.96
C GLU A 191 5.44 13.72 -21.17
N THR A 192 6.55 13.00 -21.02
CA THR A 192 7.13 12.19 -22.11
C THR A 192 6.13 11.13 -22.58
N ALA A 193 5.96 11.00 -23.90
CA ALA A 193 5.12 9.95 -24.48
C ALA A 193 5.76 8.58 -24.26
N ILE A 194 4.93 7.57 -24.04
CA ILE A 194 5.35 6.18 -23.94
C ILE A 194 5.67 5.68 -25.35
N ASP A 195 6.89 5.21 -25.57
CA ASP A 195 7.22 4.49 -26.80
C ASP A 195 6.54 3.12 -26.76
N VAL A 196 5.51 2.94 -27.60
CA VAL A 196 4.71 1.72 -27.63
C VAL A 196 5.52 0.52 -28.11
N ALA A 197 6.50 0.72 -29.00
CA ALA A 197 7.31 -0.40 -29.50
C ALA A 197 8.26 -0.90 -28.41
N ASP A 198 9.03 0.01 -27.81
CA ASP A 198 9.93 -0.29 -26.68
C ASP A 198 9.16 -0.92 -25.50
N TYR A 199 8.01 -0.33 -25.14
CA TYR A 199 7.22 -0.84 -24.03
C TYR A 199 6.76 -2.29 -24.26
N MET A 200 6.29 -2.61 -25.47
CA MET A 200 5.85 -3.96 -25.81
C MET A 200 7.02 -4.96 -25.82
N GLU A 201 8.22 -4.53 -26.22
CA GLU A 201 9.43 -5.36 -26.15
C GLU A 201 9.79 -5.67 -24.70
N ARG A 202 9.80 -4.66 -23.83
CA ARG A 202 10.05 -4.82 -22.39
C ARG A 202 9.03 -5.73 -21.72
N LEU A 203 7.76 -5.66 -22.11
CA LEU A 203 6.74 -6.58 -21.62
C LEU A 203 6.98 -8.02 -22.09
N SER A 204 7.38 -8.21 -23.35
CA SER A 204 7.71 -9.53 -23.89
C SER A 204 8.90 -10.15 -23.15
N ASP A 205 9.94 -9.35 -22.90
CA ASP A 205 11.08 -9.78 -22.10
C ASP A 205 10.67 -10.14 -20.66
N GLY A 206 9.91 -9.28 -20.00
CA GLY A 206 9.46 -9.54 -18.64
C GLY A 206 8.54 -10.76 -18.52
N ARG A 207 7.69 -11.04 -19.52
CA ARG A 207 6.90 -12.27 -19.57
C ARG A 207 7.78 -13.52 -19.69
N ARG A 208 8.84 -13.45 -20.49
CA ARG A 208 9.80 -14.56 -20.66
C ARG A 208 10.58 -14.84 -19.37
N HIS A 209 11.00 -13.79 -18.69
CA HIS A 209 11.76 -13.88 -17.45
C HIS A 209 10.87 -14.04 -16.21
N GLY A 210 9.57 -13.82 -16.30
CA GLY A 210 8.64 -13.89 -15.16
C GLY A 210 8.83 -12.75 -14.14
N ALA A 211 9.50 -11.67 -14.51
CA ALA A 211 9.72 -10.48 -13.69
C ALA A 211 9.96 -9.26 -14.58
N PHE A 212 9.61 -8.08 -14.08
CA PHE A 212 9.65 -6.81 -14.80
C PHE A 212 10.50 -5.84 -13.99
N ALA A 213 11.53 -5.25 -14.60
CA ALA A 213 12.40 -4.26 -13.96
C ALA A 213 12.24 -2.88 -14.60
N GLY A 214 12.31 -1.83 -13.80
CA GLY A 214 12.21 -0.45 -14.30
C GLY A 214 11.92 0.56 -13.20
N PRO A 215 11.29 1.70 -13.53
CA PRO A 215 10.93 2.72 -12.56
C PRO A 215 10.02 2.18 -11.44
N GLY A 216 10.19 2.71 -10.23
CA GLY A 216 9.33 2.44 -9.08
C GLY A 216 8.11 3.35 -9.02
N SER A 217 7.47 3.41 -7.84
CA SER A 217 6.26 4.20 -7.60
C SER A 217 6.45 5.73 -7.57
N ALA A 218 7.70 6.23 -7.58
CA ALA A 218 8.05 7.65 -7.50
C ALA A 218 9.35 7.97 -8.27
N PRO A 219 9.67 9.26 -8.52
CA PRO A 219 10.94 9.66 -9.11
C PRO A 219 12.15 9.14 -8.33
N ASP A 220 13.25 8.84 -9.04
CA ASP A 220 14.50 8.29 -8.51
C ASP A 220 14.38 6.91 -7.83
N MET A 221 13.21 6.27 -7.94
CA MET A 221 12.96 4.92 -7.44
C MET A 221 13.03 3.91 -8.58
N GLY A 222 13.59 2.75 -8.28
CA GLY A 222 13.55 1.57 -9.11
C GLY A 222 12.70 0.48 -8.48
N ALA A 223 12.24 -0.45 -9.31
CA ALA A 223 11.48 -1.60 -8.86
C ALA A 223 11.75 -2.84 -9.71
N VAL A 224 11.62 -4.00 -9.07
CA VAL A 224 11.47 -5.29 -9.75
C VAL A 224 10.15 -5.91 -9.29
N ALA A 225 9.26 -6.19 -10.23
CA ALA A 225 7.92 -6.68 -9.98
C ALA A 225 7.67 -8.03 -10.62
N ALA A 226 6.79 -8.82 -10.02
CA ALA A 226 6.29 -10.06 -10.59
C ALA A 226 4.80 -10.22 -10.32
N GLN A 227 4.14 -10.98 -11.19
CA GLN A 227 2.72 -11.29 -11.07
C GLN A 227 2.48 -12.25 -9.90
N LEU A 228 1.59 -11.89 -9.00
CA LEU A 228 1.01 -12.82 -8.03
C LEU A 228 -0.10 -13.57 -8.75
N ARG A 229 0.19 -14.78 -9.20
CA ARG A 229 -0.84 -15.69 -9.70
C ARG A 229 -1.47 -16.37 -8.50
N HIS A 230 -2.28 -15.63 -7.75
CA HIS A 230 -3.05 -16.18 -6.65
C HIS A 230 -4.47 -15.60 -6.67
N ASP A 231 -5.41 -16.49 -6.34
CA ASP A 231 -6.82 -16.28 -6.01
C ASP A 231 -7.87 -16.37 -7.15
N SER A 232 -8.69 -17.41 -7.00
CA SER A 232 -10.12 -17.59 -7.34
C SER A 232 -11.02 -16.35 -7.45
N ALA A 233 -10.66 -15.21 -6.89
CA ALA A 233 -11.39 -13.94 -6.98
C ALA A 233 -11.18 -13.18 -8.31
N GLY A 234 -10.16 -13.53 -9.10
CA GLY A 234 -9.90 -12.92 -10.42
C GLY A 234 -9.26 -11.53 -10.38
N ASP A 235 -8.81 -11.06 -9.22
CA ASP A 235 -8.09 -9.79 -9.08
C ASP A 235 -6.64 -9.92 -9.59
N MET A 236 -6.20 -8.95 -10.41
CA MET A 236 -4.81 -8.88 -10.88
C MET A 236 -3.92 -8.26 -9.81
N LEU A 237 -3.08 -9.09 -9.20
CA LEU A 237 -2.15 -8.69 -8.15
C LEU A 237 -0.70 -8.83 -8.59
N VAL A 238 0.15 -7.94 -8.09
CA VAL A 238 1.60 -7.97 -8.27
C VAL A 238 2.31 -7.75 -6.94
N ILE A 239 3.50 -8.35 -6.84
CA ILE A 239 4.46 -8.07 -5.77
C ILE A 239 5.64 -7.34 -6.39
N ALA A 240 6.13 -6.29 -5.74
CA ALA A 240 7.31 -5.56 -6.20
C ALA A 240 8.25 -5.23 -5.05
N VAL A 241 9.55 -5.41 -5.29
CA VAL A 241 10.61 -4.88 -4.44
C VAL A 241 10.97 -3.49 -4.98
N GLU A 242 10.81 -2.46 -4.16
CA GLU A 242 11.04 -1.05 -4.50
C GLU A 242 12.09 -0.42 -3.58
N GLY A 243 12.92 0.43 -4.17
CA GLY A 243 13.97 1.18 -3.47
C GLY A 243 14.57 2.23 -4.41
N PRO A 244 15.56 3.02 -3.97
CA PRO A 244 16.29 3.95 -4.83
C PRO A 244 16.84 3.24 -6.06
N GLU A 245 16.67 3.85 -7.21
CA GLU A 245 16.98 3.25 -8.51
C GLU A 245 18.43 2.74 -8.58
N GLN A 246 19.36 3.50 -8.00
CA GLN A 246 20.79 3.16 -7.99
C GLN A 246 21.10 1.89 -7.16
N ARG A 247 20.20 1.48 -6.24
CA ARG A 247 20.33 0.22 -5.50
C ARG A 247 19.61 -0.94 -6.19
N ILE A 248 18.44 -0.67 -6.77
CA ILE A 248 17.59 -1.71 -7.35
C ILE A 248 18.12 -2.17 -8.70
N MET A 249 18.43 -1.24 -9.61
CA MET A 249 18.78 -1.59 -11.00
C MET A 249 20.02 -2.50 -11.11
N PRO A 250 21.13 -2.28 -10.37
CA PRO A 250 22.27 -3.19 -10.40
C PRO A 250 21.97 -4.60 -9.86
N ARG A 251 20.91 -4.76 -9.09
CA ARG A 251 20.49 -6.04 -8.46
C ARG A 251 19.29 -6.66 -9.16
N ALA A 252 18.82 -6.12 -10.29
CA ALA A 252 17.53 -6.47 -10.88
C ALA A 252 17.35 -7.98 -11.12
N ASP A 253 18.35 -8.64 -11.70
CA ASP A 253 18.32 -10.09 -11.94
C ASP A 253 18.30 -10.93 -10.65
N ALA A 254 19.05 -10.50 -9.63
CA ALA A 254 19.08 -11.17 -8.34
C ALA A 254 17.74 -11.02 -7.61
N LEU A 255 17.16 -9.83 -7.63
CA LEU A 255 15.84 -9.55 -7.07
C LEU A 255 14.74 -10.34 -7.81
N ALA A 256 14.79 -10.38 -9.15
CA ALA A 256 13.87 -11.18 -9.96
C ALA A 256 13.95 -12.68 -9.57
N LYS A 257 15.15 -13.22 -9.38
CA LYS A 257 15.34 -14.61 -8.92
C LYS A 257 14.73 -14.84 -7.53
N LEU A 258 14.97 -13.93 -6.57
CA LEU A 258 14.42 -14.03 -5.22
C LEU A 258 12.89 -13.99 -5.22
N ILE A 259 12.29 -13.04 -5.94
CA ILE A 259 10.84 -12.92 -6.05
C ILE A 259 10.25 -14.20 -6.64
N ARG A 260 10.79 -14.70 -7.76
CA ARG A 260 10.29 -15.94 -8.39
C ARG A 260 10.44 -17.17 -7.49
N ALA A 261 11.56 -17.29 -6.78
CA ALA A 261 11.76 -18.39 -5.84
C ALA A 261 10.72 -18.37 -4.72
N GLY A 262 10.43 -17.18 -4.18
CA GLY A 262 9.39 -17.01 -3.18
C GLY A 262 7.98 -17.29 -3.70
N LEU A 263 7.65 -16.84 -4.92
CA LEU A 263 6.36 -17.13 -5.57
C LEU A 263 6.17 -18.63 -5.84
N ALA A 264 7.23 -19.34 -6.22
CA ALA A 264 7.16 -20.79 -6.47
C ALA A 264 6.81 -21.58 -5.20
N GLN A 265 7.20 -21.10 -4.01
CA GLN A 265 6.83 -21.70 -2.72
C GLN A 265 5.36 -21.50 -2.35
N LEU A 266 4.67 -20.52 -2.96
CA LEU A 266 3.24 -20.29 -2.75
C LEU A 266 2.36 -21.19 -3.61
N ALA A 267 2.91 -21.74 -4.70
CA ALA A 267 2.18 -22.54 -5.68
C ALA A 267 2.21 -24.05 -5.40
N GLY A 268 3.01 -24.50 -4.42
CA GLY A 268 3.12 -25.90 -3.99
C GLY A 268 2.42 -26.12 -2.66
#